data_AF-A0A7J5A3D5-F1
#
_entry.id   AF-A0A7J5A3D5-F1
#
_cell.length_a   1.000
_cell.length_b   1.000
_cell.length_c   1.000
_cell.angle_alpha   90.00
_cell.angle_beta   90.00
_cell.angle_gamma   90.00
#
_symmetry.space_group_name_H-M   'P 1'
#
loop_
_entity.id
_entity.type
_entity.pdbx_description
1 polymer ?
#
loop_
_entity_poly.entity_id
_entity_poly.type
_entity_poly.pdbx_seq_one_letter_code
_entity_poly.pdbx_strand_id
1 'polypeptide(L)'
;MTIIFPDLGLHLGVLDALLDDAIAADDLKALIESTGPDGPEDGYPGPGPRLEASLKLLHAVTVPPAEAAAITDLQFDGGSDIYMLIEQTLDIDTGGESDDYNVTSLEGIDALSSLRSLDLDGHGYRPGPLDLTPLTGHPALSELVLTGKCTGAAALESLPALHTLDVSLAHLDDPDVLTRLEARGTTINR
;
A
#
# COMPACT_ATOMS: atom_id res chain seq x y z
N MET A 1 -20.14 4.16 -10.36
CA MET A 1 -19.63 2.99 -9.62
C MET A 1 -18.47 3.49 -8.78
N THR A 2 -18.30 2.98 -7.57
CA THR A 2 -17.18 3.30 -6.69
C THR A 2 -16.35 2.05 -6.44
N ILE A 3 -15.09 2.22 -6.01
CA ILE A 3 -14.10 1.15 -5.82
C ILE A 3 -13.83 0.99 -4.32
N ILE A 4 -13.72 -0.26 -3.89
CA ILE A 4 -13.08 -0.63 -2.61
C ILE A 4 -12.02 -1.65 -2.99
N PHE A 5 -10.77 -1.38 -2.59
CA PHE A 5 -9.66 -2.29 -2.84
C PHE A 5 -9.73 -3.43 -1.83
N PRO A 6 -9.64 -4.71 -2.23
CA PRO A 6 -9.82 -5.83 -1.30
C PRO A 6 -8.83 -5.85 -0.14
N ASP A 7 -7.58 -5.46 -0.40
CA ASP A 7 -6.53 -5.37 0.61
C ASP A 7 -6.62 -4.06 1.40
N LEU A 8 -6.58 -4.16 2.73
CA LEU A 8 -6.66 -3.00 3.63
C LEU A 8 -5.47 -2.06 3.44
N GLY A 9 -4.24 -2.58 3.43
CA GLY A 9 -3.03 -1.77 3.30
C GLY A 9 -3.02 -1.00 1.99
N LEU A 10 -3.29 -1.68 0.87
CA LEU A 10 -3.41 -1.04 -0.45
C LEU A 10 -4.51 0.02 -0.44
N HIS A 11 -5.64 -0.28 0.19
CA HIS A 11 -6.73 0.69 0.29
C HIS A 11 -6.33 1.94 1.09
N LEU A 12 -5.63 1.78 2.21
CA LEU A 12 -5.11 2.90 2.99
C LEU A 12 -4.15 3.75 2.18
N GLY A 13 -3.22 3.14 1.43
CA GLY A 13 -2.32 3.88 0.54
C GLY A 13 -3.07 4.66 -0.56
N VAL A 14 -4.17 4.10 -1.08
CA VAL A 14 -5.03 4.83 -2.02
C VAL A 14 -5.75 5.99 -1.36
N LEU A 15 -6.25 5.82 -0.13
CA LEU A 15 -6.86 6.92 0.61
C LEU A 15 -5.83 8.01 0.94
N ASP A 16 -4.60 7.62 1.30
CA ASP A 16 -3.48 8.51 1.55
C ASP A 16 -3.14 9.38 0.34
N ALA A 17 -2.99 8.76 -0.84
CA ALA A 17 -2.73 9.48 -2.08
C ALA A 17 -3.86 10.43 -2.53
N LEU A 18 -5.04 10.31 -1.91
CA LEU A 18 -6.20 11.18 -2.17
C LEU A 18 -6.47 12.15 -1.04
N LEU A 19 -5.70 12.10 0.06
CA LEU A 19 -5.83 13.03 1.17
C LEU A 19 -5.63 14.47 0.69
N ASP A 20 -6.51 15.34 1.17
CA ASP A 20 -6.54 16.79 0.91
C ASP A 20 -6.75 17.22 -0.55
N ASP A 21 -6.74 16.29 -1.50
CA ASP A 21 -7.11 16.51 -2.90
C ASP A 21 -8.56 16.10 -3.20
N ALA A 22 -8.91 14.84 -2.90
CA ALA A 22 -10.23 14.28 -3.17
C ALA A 22 -10.96 13.80 -1.90
N ILE A 23 -10.23 13.56 -0.81
CA ILE A 23 -10.75 13.10 0.48
C ILE A 23 -10.23 14.04 1.57
N ALA A 24 -11.12 14.66 2.33
CA ALA A 24 -10.72 15.54 3.42
C ALA A 24 -10.22 14.73 4.62
N ALA A 25 -9.06 15.08 5.17
CA ALA A 25 -8.53 14.45 6.38
C ALA A 25 -9.52 14.51 7.57
N ASP A 26 -10.26 15.61 7.70
CA ASP A 26 -11.28 15.78 8.75
C ASP A 26 -12.42 14.74 8.65
N ASP A 27 -12.80 14.31 7.44
CA ASP A 27 -13.84 13.30 7.26
C ASP A 27 -13.33 11.92 7.72
N LEU A 28 -12.08 11.56 7.37
CA LEU A 28 -11.46 10.32 7.84
C LEU A 28 -11.24 10.33 9.35
N LYS A 29 -10.82 11.48 9.90
CA LYS A 29 -10.69 11.68 11.34
C LYS A 29 -12.03 11.45 12.05
N ALA A 30 -13.11 12.05 11.55
CA ALA A 30 -14.44 11.89 12.11
C ALA A 30 -14.90 10.42 12.08
N LEU A 31 -14.54 9.65 11.05
CA LEU A 31 -14.79 8.21 11.00
C LEU A 31 -14.03 7.47 12.11
N ILE A 32 -12.75 7.76 12.31
CA ILE A 32 -11.92 7.14 13.36
C ILE A 32 -12.50 7.51 14.74
N GLU A 33 -12.82 8.77 14.99
CA GLU A 33 -13.43 9.23 16.25
C GLU A 33 -14.79 8.58 16.54
N SER A 34 -15.55 8.21 15.49
CA SER A 34 -16.86 7.56 15.64
C SER A 34 -16.79 6.17 16.27
N THR A 35 -15.60 5.57 16.35
CA THR A 35 -15.37 4.29 17.05
C THR A 35 -15.50 4.38 18.57
N GLY A 36 -15.65 5.60 19.11
CA GLY A 36 -15.83 5.86 20.53
C GLY A 36 -14.49 6.06 21.25
N PRO A 37 -14.50 6.25 22.58
CA PRO A 37 -13.27 6.34 23.36
C PRO A 37 -12.59 4.97 23.46
N ASP A 38 -11.31 4.97 23.81
CA ASP A 38 -10.64 3.73 24.20
C ASP A 38 -11.41 3.09 25.37
N GLY A 39 -11.44 1.75 25.38
CA GLY A 39 -11.88 1.01 26.55
C GLY A 39 -11.05 1.42 27.78
N PRO A 40 -11.46 1.03 29.00
CA PRO A 40 -10.65 1.30 30.19
C PRO A 40 -9.20 0.86 29.93
N GLU A 41 -8.22 1.71 30.28
CA GLU A 41 -6.78 1.41 30.19
C GLU A 41 -6.52 0.02 30.80
N ASP A 42 -6.35 -0.99 29.94
CA ASP A 42 -5.99 -2.33 30.36
C ASP A 42 -4.47 -2.49 30.55
N GLY A 43 -3.74 -1.37 30.39
CA GLY A 43 -2.30 -1.31 30.52
C GLY A 43 -1.55 -1.79 29.28
N TYR A 44 -2.23 -1.96 28.13
CA TYR A 44 -1.58 -2.28 26.86
C TYR A 44 -1.39 -1.02 26.00
N PRO A 45 -0.15 -0.49 25.87
CA PRO A 45 0.17 0.50 24.87
C PRO A 45 0.31 -0.24 23.52
N GLY A 46 -0.80 -0.48 22.84
CA GLY A 46 -0.78 -1.22 21.59
C GLY A 46 -2.14 -1.24 20.89
N PRO A 47 -2.19 -1.70 19.63
CA PRO A 47 -3.38 -1.65 18.79
C PRO A 47 -4.55 -2.40 19.45
N GLY A 48 -5.47 -1.63 20.04
CA GLY A 48 -6.66 -2.14 20.70
C GLY A 48 -7.80 -2.42 19.72
N PRO A 49 -8.95 -2.94 20.20
CA PRO A 49 -10.14 -3.20 19.38
C PRO A 49 -10.67 -1.96 18.64
N ARG A 50 -10.27 -0.75 19.08
CA ARG A 50 -10.60 0.51 18.43
C ARG A 50 -9.83 0.74 17.14
N LEU A 51 -8.55 0.33 17.05
CA LEU A 51 -7.80 0.39 15.80
C LEU A 51 -8.46 -0.51 14.76
N GLU A 52 -8.76 -1.76 15.12
CA GLU A 52 -9.44 -2.71 14.22
C GLU A 52 -10.79 -2.16 13.72
N ALA A 53 -11.57 -1.54 14.62
CA ALA A 53 -12.84 -0.91 14.24
C ALA A 53 -12.64 0.29 13.30
N SER A 54 -11.61 1.11 13.55
CA SER A 54 -11.29 2.29 12.73
C SER A 54 -10.84 1.88 11.34
N LEU A 55 -9.95 0.89 11.24
CA LEU A 55 -9.48 0.32 9.98
C LEU A 55 -10.62 -0.26 9.15
N LYS A 56 -11.61 -0.92 9.78
CA LYS A 56 -12.82 -1.39 9.09
C LYS A 56 -13.66 -0.23 8.51
N LEU A 57 -13.76 0.88 9.22
CA LEU A 57 -14.49 2.06 8.73
C LEU A 57 -13.73 2.73 7.57
N LEU A 58 -12.41 2.86 7.69
CA LEU A 58 -11.57 3.40 6.63
C LEU A 58 -11.60 2.52 5.38
N HIS A 59 -11.54 1.18 5.53
CA HIS A 59 -11.66 0.24 4.41
C HIS A 59 -12.99 0.32 3.66
N ALA A 60 -14.05 0.78 4.33
CA ALA A 60 -15.36 0.97 3.73
C ALA A 60 -15.49 2.29 2.96
N VAL A 61 -14.50 3.18 3.02
CA VAL A 61 -14.50 4.45 2.30
C VAL A 61 -14.39 4.18 0.81
N THR A 62 -15.41 4.57 0.06
CA THR A 62 -15.45 4.26 -1.37
C THR A 62 -14.63 5.25 -2.17
N VAL A 63 -13.77 4.76 -3.06
CA VAL A 63 -12.94 5.60 -3.93
C VAL A 63 -13.61 5.82 -5.28
N PRO A 64 -13.75 7.07 -5.78
CA PRO A 64 -14.23 7.31 -7.13
C PRO A 64 -13.24 6.76 -8.18
N PRO A 65 -13.70 6.05 -9.23
CA PRO A 65 -12.79 5.45 -10.22
C PRO A 65 -11.91 6.46 -10.97
N ALA A 66 -12.40 7.68 -11.16
CA ALA A 66 -11.64 8.73 -11.83
C ALA A 66 -10.45 9.19 -10.98
N GLU A 67 -10.65 9.32 -9.68
CA GLU A 67 -9.58 9.70 -8.73
C GLU A 67 -8.58 8.55 -8.59
N ALA A 68 -9.04 7.31 -8.42
CA ALA A 68 -8.18 6.12 -8.41
C ALA A 68 -7.31 6.03 -9.67
N ALA A 69 -7.91 6.22 -10.85
CA ALA A 69 -7.20 6.16 -12.12
C ALA A 69 -6.19 7.31 -12.32
N ALA A 70 -6.33 8.41 -11.59
CA ALA A 70 -5.44 9.57 -11.66
C ALA A 70 -4.22 9.48 -10.74
N ILE A 71 -4.22 8.58 -9.75
CA ILE A 71 -3.08 8.36 -8.84
C ILE A 71 -1.86 7.94 -9.66
N THR A 72 -0.74 8.64 -9.44
CA THR A 72 0.53 8.39 -10.12
C THR A 72 1.57 7.74 -9.22
N ASP A 73 1.44 7.85 -7.90
CA ASP A 73 2.46 7.43 -6.95
C ASP A 73 1.77 6.84 -5.72
N LEU A 74 2.28 5.69 -5.24
CA LEU A 74 1.91 5.10 -3.96
C LEU A 74 3.17 4.73 -3.19
N GLN A 75 3.20 5.10 -1.92
CA GLN A 75 4.32 4.82 -1.02
C GLN A 75 3.82 4.14 0.25
N PHE A 76 4.48 3.06 0.61
CA PHE A 76 4.20 2.28 1.80
C PHE A 76 5.44 2.23 2.70
N ASP A 77 6.10 3.36 2.94
CA ASP A 77 7.38 3.48 3.67
C ASP A 77 7.21 3.76 5.18
N GLY A 78 5.98 3.67 5.70
CA GLY A 78 5.63 4.04 7.09
C GLY A 78 5.47 5.54 7.32
N GLY A 79 5.86 6.40 6.36
CA GLY A 79 5.74 7.86 6.45
C GLY A 79 4.39 8.42 5.99
N SER A 80 3.42 7.58 5.62
CA SER A 80 2.13 8.01 5.06
C SER A 80 1.32 8.85 6.05
N ASP A 81 0.74 9.94 5.55
CA ASP A 81 -0.04 10.90 6.35
C ASP A 81 -1.28 10.23 6.96
N ILE A 82 -1.88 9.26 6.26
CA ILE A 82 -3.01 8.50 6.79
C ILE A 82 -2.64 7.66 8.02
N TYR A 83 -1.43 7.12 8.10
CA TYR A 83 -0.99 6.37 9.28
C TYR A 83 -0.85 7.32 10.47
N MET A 84 -0.26 8.50 10.24
CA MET A 84 -0.16 9.51 11.29
C MET A 84 -1.52 10.04 11.74
N LEU A 85 -2.47 10.20 10.80
CA LEU A 85 -3.84 10.58 11.13
C LEU A 85 -4.51 9.54 12.03
N ILE A 86 -4.40 8.26 11.70
CA ILE A 86 -4.93 7.15 12.50
C ILE A 86 -4.29 7.16 13.89
N GLU A 87 -2.97 7.14 13.95
CA GLU A 87 -2.21 7.04 15.19
C GLU A 87 -2.47 8.22 16.13
N GLN A 88 -2.43 9.45 15.62
CA GLN A 88 -2.71 10.64 16.43
C GLN A 88 -4.16 10.69 16.93
N THR A 89 -5.12 10.18 16.15
CA THR A 89 -6.53 10.14 16.55
C THR A 89 -6.80 9.07 17.61
N LEU A 90 -5.98 8.01 17.62
CA LEU A 90 -6.10 6.88 18.53
C LEU A 90 -5.08 6.89 19.68
N ASP A 91 -4.23 7.91 19.77
CA ASP A 91 -3.12 8.00 20.74
C ASP A 91 -2.20 6.77 20.69
N ILE A 92 -1.91 6.29 19.47
CA ILE A 92 -0.96 5.21 19.17
C ILE A 92 0.37 5.87 18.74
N ASP A 93 1.49 5.27 19.14
CA ASP A 93 2.84 5.75 18.81
C ASP A 93 3.65 4.58 18.21
N THR A 94 3.32 4.22 16.97
CA THR A 94 4.09 3.23 16.18
C THR A 94 4.92 3.90 15.10
N GLY A 95 4.69 5.17 14.81
CA GLY A 95 5.40 5.91 13.77
C GLY A 95 5.13 5.35 12.37
N GLY A 96 3.94 4.78 12.15
CA GLY A 96 3.56 4.11 10.91
C GLY A 96 4.13 2.70 10.74
N GLU A 97 4.91 2.19 11.71
CA GLU A 97 5.55 0.87 11.63
C GLU A 97 4.64 -0.28 12.12
N SER A 98 3.31 -0.09 12.19
CA SER A 98 2.39 -1.16 12.58
C SER A 98 2.15 -2.15 11.44
N ASP A 99 2.18 -3.45 11.78
CA ASP A 99 1.81 -4.52 10.84
C ASP A 99 0.33 -4.44 10.38
N ASP A 100 -0.51 -3.69 11.09
CA ASP A 100 -1.91 -3.44 10.74
C ASP A 100 -2.07 -2.69 9.40
N TYR A 101 -1.02 -2.02 8.91
CA TYR A 101 -1.03 -1.25 7.66
C TYR A 101 -0.43 -2.00 6.47
N ASN A 102 0.06 -3.22 6.67
CA ASN A 102 0.76 -3.97 5.65
C ASN A 102 -0.10 -4.25 4.41
N VAL A 103 0.50 -4.02 3.23
CA VAL A 103 -0.06 -4.48 1.95
C VAL A 103 0.16 -5.99 1.83
N THR A 104 -0.91 -6.79 1.84
CA THR A 104 -0.82 -8.25 1.74
C THR A 104 -1.23 -8.79 0.38
N SER A 105 -1.91 -7.99 -0.44
CA SER A 105 -2.32 -8.30 -1.80
C SER A 105 -2.34 -7.04 -2.68
N LEU A 106 -2.01 -7.23 -3.96
CA LEU A 106 -2.10 -6.19 -5.00
C LEU A 106 -3.39 -6.31 -5.84
N GLU A 107 -4.37 -7.11 -5.40
CA GLU A 107 -5.65 -7.25 -6.10
C GLU A 107 -6.35 -5.88 -6.25
N GLY A 108 -6.82 -5.58 -7.46
CA GLY A 108 -7.48 -4.31 -7.79
C GLY A 108 -6.54 -3.17 -8.21
N ILE A 109 -5.22 -3.37 -8.15
CA ILE A 109 -4.23 -2.37 -8.57
C ILE A 109 -4.39 -1.93 -10.04
N ASP A 110 -5.04 -2.73 -10.88
CA ASP A 110 -5.38 -2.38 -12.27
C ASP A 110 -6.29 -1.16 -12.39
N ALA A 111 -7.01 -0.80 -11.33
CA ALA A 111 -7.78 0.43 -11.26
C ALA A 111 -6.89 1.70 -11.26
N LEU A 112 -5.63 1.58 -10.86
CA LEU A 112 -4.67 2.69 -10.77
C LEU A 112 -3.93 2.90 -12.09
N SER A 113 -4.69 3.10 -13.18
CA SER A 113 -4.15 3.05 -14.54
C SER A 113 -3.05 4.07 -14.88
N SER A 114 -2.89 5.12 -14.07
CA SER A 114 -1.83 6.12 -14.22
C SER A 114 -0.64 5.91 -13.27
N LEU A 115 -0.63 4.86 -12.44
CA LEU A 115 0.41 4.60 -11.44
C LEU A 115 1.77 4.40 -12.12
N ARG A 116 2.72 5.26 -11.77
CA ARG A 116 4.09 5.33 -12.28
C ARG A 116 5.10 4.83 -11.26
N SER A 117 4.89 5.16 -10.00
CA SER A 117 5.75 4.73 -8.89
C SER A 117 4.95 3.92 -7.89
N LEU A 118 5.47 2.76 -7.52
CA LEU A 118 4.97 1.93 -6.43
C LEU A 118 6.12 1.57 -5.52
N ASP A 119 6.12 2.14 -4.32
CA ASP A 119 7.11 1.86 -3.30
C ASP A 119 6.53 0.95 -2.21
N LEU A 120 6.96 -0.31 -2.19
CA LEU A 120 6.55 -1.30 -1.18
C LEU A 120 7.62 -1.50 -0.11
N ASP A 121 8.47 -0.50 0.17
CA ASP A 121 9.40 -0.46 1.30
C ASP A 121 8.69 -0.33 2.66
N GLY A 122 7.71 -1.21 2.88
CA GLY A 122 7.02 -1.37 4.15
C GLY A 122 7.99 -1.76 5.23
N HIS A 123 8.15 -0.89 6.22
CA HIS A 123 8.81 -1.18 7.50
C HIS A 123 8.08 -2.26 8.33
N GLY A 124 7.00 -2.85 7.82
CA GLY A 124 6.25 -3.94 8.45
C GLY A 124 6.68 -5.34 7.99
N TYR A 125 6.60 -6.29 8.92
CA TYR A 125 6.80 -7.69 8.62
C TYR A 125 5.58 -8.24 7.87
N ARG A 126 5.75 -8.59 6.59
CA ARG A 126 4.74 -9.38 5.89
C ARG A 126 4.90 -10.88 6.19
N PRO A 127 3.88 -11.56 6.76
CA PRO A 127 3.98 -12.96 7.13
C PRO A 127 4.05 -13.90 5.92
N GLY A 128 3.47 -13.49 4.79
CA GLY A 128 3.40 -14.25 3.55
C GLY A 128 4.15 -13.58 2.39
N PRO A 129 4.42 -14.34 1.31
CA PRO A 129 4.90 -13.74 0.07
C PRO A 129 3.84 -12.83 -0.55
N LEU A 130 4.28 -11.75 -1.19
CA LEU A 130 3.41 -10.88 -1.98
C LEU A 130 3.31 -11.41 -3.43
N ASP A 131 2.11 -11.68 -3.90
CA ASP A 131 1.87 -12.08 -5.30
C ASP A 131 1.91 -10.87 -6.24
N LEU A 132 2.85 -10.88 -7.19
CA LEU A 132 3.05 -9.82 -8.17
C LEU A 132 2.17 -10.01 -9.42
N THR A 133 1.45 -11.12 -9.57
CA THR A 133 0.57 -11.40 -10.71
C THR A 133 -0.41 -10.26 -11.03
N PRO A 134 -1.02 -9.57 -10.06
CA PRO A 134 -1.92 -8.43 -10.33
C PRO A 134 -1.27 -7.28 -11.10
N LEU A 135 0.06 -7.15 -11.09
CA LEU A 135 0.79 -6.13 -11.86
C LEU A 135 0.86 -6.45 -13.36
N THR A 136 0.39 -7.62 -13.81
CA THR A 136 0.56 -8.07 -15.20
C THR A 136 0.02 -7.03 -16.19
N GLY A 137 0.90 -6.52 -17.06
CA GLY A 137 0.56 -5.56 -18.11
C GLY A 137 0.22 -4.16 -17.61
N HIS A 138 0.55 -3.80 -16.36
CA HIS A 138 0.26 -2.47 -15.82
C HIS A 138 0.86 -1.37 -16.72
N PRO A 139 0.05 -0.43 -17.25
CA PRO A 139 0.43 0.33 -18.45
C PRO A 139 1.49 1.39 -18.22
N ALA A 140 1.54 1.97 -17.01
CA ALA A 140 2.34 3.15 -16.71
C ALA A 140 3.43 2.93 -15.64
N LEU A 141 3.49 1.75 -15.02
CA LEU A 141 4.37 1.52 -13.86
C LEU A 141 5.82 1.49 -14.34
N SER A 142 6.60 2.49 -13.93
CA SER A 142 7.98 2.72 -14.34
C SER A 142 8.99 2.51 -13.22
N GLU A 143 8.58 2.73 -11.98
CA GLU A 143 9.41 2.62 -10.78
C GLU A 143 8.73 1.68 -9.78
N LEU A 144 9.46 0.67 -9.32
CA LEU A 144 8.96 -0.33 -8.39
C LEU A 144 10.02 -0.66 -7.35
N VAL A 145 9.68 -0.51 -6.08
CA VAL A 145 10.49 -0.97 -4.94
C VAL A 145 9.81 -2.18 -4.33
N LEU A 146 10.53 -3.28 -4.19
CA LEU A 146 10.04 -4.52 -3.60
C LEU A 146 10.82 -4.87 -2.34
N THR A 147 10.11 -5.47 -1.38
CA THR A 147 10.69 -5.99 -0.15
C THR A 147 10.12 -7.37 0.20
N GLY A 148 10.83 -8.12 1.03
CA GLY A 148 10.38 -9.42 1.52
C GLY A 148 10.29 -10.49 0.43
N LYS A 149 9.45 -11.50 0.62
CA LYS A 149 9.27 -12.58 -0.37
C LYS A 149 8.22 -12.17 -1.40
N CYS A 150 8.50 -12.42 -2.67
CA CYS A 150 7.56 -12.18 -3.76
C CYS A 150 7.36 -13.45 -4.59
N THR A 151 6.13 -13.67 -5.04
CA THR A 151 5.79 -14.71 -6.02
C THR A 151 5.24 -14.11 -7.31
N GLY A 152 5.24 -14.89 -8.39
CA GLY A 152 4.73 -14.43 -9.67
C GLY A 152 5.66 -13.43 -10.36
N ALA A 153 6.98 -13.52 -10.13
CA ALA A 153 7.95 -12.54 -10.63
C ALA A 153 7.96 -12.38 -12.16
N ALA A 154 7.49 -13.39 -12.92
CA ALA A 154 7.29 -13.29 -14.36
C ALA A 154 6.36 -12.14 -14.79
N ALA A 155 5.47 -11.67 -13.90
CA ALA A 155 4.62 -10.50 -14.16
C ALA A 155 5.45 -9.23 -14.46
N LEU A 156 6.65 -9.10 -13.87
CA LEU A 156 7.52 -7.94 -14.06
C LEU A 156 7.95 -7.78 -15.53
N GLU A 157 8.09 -8.88 -16.29
CA GLU A 157 8.45 -8.82 -17.72
C GLU A 157 7.31 -8.30 -18.58
N SER A 158 6.08 -8.35 -18.10
CA SER A 158 4.92 -7.84 -18.82
C SER A 158 4.75 -6.32 -18.68
N LEU A 159 5.49 -5.67 -17.77
CA LEU A 159 5.42 -4.24 -17.54
C LEU A 159 6.10 -3.48 -18.69
N PRO A 160 5.35 -2.75 -19.54
CA PRO A 160 5.91 -2.12 -20.73
C PRO A 160 6.77 -0.88 -20.40
N ALA A 161 6.52 -0.24 -19.26
CA ALA A 161 7.16 1.01 -18.85
C ALA A 161 8.22 0.84 -17.75
N LEU A 162 8.41 -0.37 -17.20
CA LEU A 162 9.31 -0.61 -16.07
C LEU A 162 10.75 -0.23 -16.41
N HIS A 163 11.23 0.84 -15.79
CA HIS A 163 12.55 1.40 -16.01
C HIS A 163 13.46 1.20 -14.80
N THR A 164 12.93 1.28 -13.58
CA THR A 164 13.67 1.10 -12.33
C THR A 164 12.98 0.04 -11.49
N LEU A 165 13.76 -0.93 -11.02
CA LEU A 165 13.31 -1.96 -10.07
C LEU A 165 14.33 -2.06 -8.93
N ASP A 166 13.88 -1.79 -7.71
CA ASP A 166 14.66 -2.05 -6.50
C ASP A 166 14.21 -3.36 -5.86
N VAL A 167 15.15 -4.28 -5.68
CA VAL A 167 14.97 -5.58 -5.03
C VAL A 167 16.01 -5.82 -3.94
N SER A 168 16.67 -4.77 -3.46
CA SER A 168 17.74 -4.86 -2.46
C SER A 168 17.30 -5.57 -1.16
N LEU A 169 16.00 -5.49 -0.85
CA LEU A 169 15.38 -6.15 0.30
C LEU A 169 14.36 -7.24 -0.11
N ALA A 170 14.32 -7.64 -1.37
CA ALA A 170 13.37 -8.61 -1.89
C ALA A 170 14.00 -9.97 -2.25
N HIS A 171 13.16 -11.00 -2.20
CA HIS A 171 13.46 -12.35 -2.70
C HIS A 171 12.36 -12.79 -3.67
N LEU A 172 12.73 -12.92 -4.95
CA LEU A 172 11.83 -13.34 -6.01
C LEU A 172 11.82 -14.86 -6.17
N ASP A 173 10.67 -15.43 -6.52
CA ASP A 173 10.52 -16.85 -6.84
C ASP A 173 11.16 -17.26 -8.18
N ASP A 174 11.38 -16.30 -9.08
CA ASP A 174 12.21 -16.41 -10.28
C ASP A 174 13.28 -15.30 -10.31
N PRO A 175 14.48 -15.53 -9.76
CA PRO A 175 15.55 -14.53 -9.77
C PRO A 175 16.13 -14.26 -11.17
N ASP A 176 15.97 -15.18 -12.13
CA ASP A 176 16.49 -15.00 -13.49
C ASP A 176 15.73 -13.89 -14.24
N VAL A 177 14.55 -13.50 -13.77
CA VAL A 177 13.78 -12.36 -14.27
C VAL A 177 14.63 -11.09 -14.28
N LEU A 178 15.50 -10.91 -13.29
CA LEU A 178 16.32 -9.71 -13.16
C LEU A 178 17.30 -9.58 -14.34
N THR A 179 17.88 -10.70 -14.79
CA THR A 179 18.76 -10.71 -15.96
C THR A 179 17.99 -10.36 -17.24
N ARG A 180 16.74 -10.84 -17.36
CA ARG A 180 15.88 -10.57 -18.52
C ARG A 180 15.43 -9.10 -18.55
N LEU A 181 15.17 -8.51 -17.38
CA LEU A 181 14.86 -7.08 -17.23
C LEU A 181 16.07 -6.18 -17.51
N GLU A 182 17.27 -6.54 -17.05
CA GLU A 182 18.50 -5.82 -17.43
C GLU A 182 18.73 -5.86 -18.95
N ALA A 183 18.50 -7.00 -19.59
CA ALA A 183 18.69 -7.17 -21.04
C ALA A 183 17.76 -6.28 -21.88
N ARG A 184 16.62 -5.82 -21.33
CA ARG A 184 15.71 -4.86 -21.98
C ARG A 184 15.93 -3.42 -21.54
N GLY A 185 16.94 -3.15 -20.72
CA GLY A 185 17.33 -1.80 -20.29
C GLY A 185 16.68 -1.30 -19.00
N THR A 186 16.08 -2.18 -18.19
CA THR A 186 15.64 -1.84 -16.83
C THR A 186 16.84 -1.75 -15.89
N THR A 187 16.94 -0.67 -15.12
CA THR A 187 17.91 -0.51 -14.03
C THR A 187 17.46 -1.30 -12.82
N ILE A 188 18.32 -2.21 -12.34
CA ILE A 188 18.05 -3.05 -11.18
C ILE A 188 18.96 -2.65 -10.02
N ASN A 189 18.37 -2.32 -8.86
CA ASN A 189 19.09 -2.18 -7.60
C ASN A 189 18.99 -3.50 -6.82
N ARG A 190 20.12 -4.01 -6.33
CA ARG A 190 20.24 -5.29 -5.61
C ARG A 190 21.12 -5.13 -4.39
#